data_AF-A0A8X6FB47-F1
#
_entry.id   AF-A0A8X6FB47-F1
#
_cell.length_a   1.000
_cell.length_b   1.000
_cell.length_c   1.000
_cell.angle_alpha   90.00
_cell.angle_beta   90.00
_cell.angle_gamma   90.00
#
_symmetry.space_group_name_H-M   'P 1'
#
loop_
_entity.id
_entity.type
_entity.pdbx_description
1 polymer ?
#
loop_
_entity_poly.entity_id
_entity_poly.type
_entity_poly.pdbx_seq_one_letter_code
_entity_poly.pdbx_strand_id
1 'polypeptide(L)'
;MKEELVLRDPSFTALIESDPAMKILEVAAWRELLLRERINEAVKSNLLKFATGNDLDNLAEFYGVERENGEKDENFRKRIKAKIVGWRAGGNYRYYALSADTRVKDALVESPVPGKVQVSILSTQLSTTGIPEEELLEIVRNQLNREDVRILTDTIEVVSCNIIEIDIHSKISIKRPDIIETVKKKFIEKFETTKRLGWKVTKSWIIANLFVEGVENVELIEPREDIVVLEQALVEAIDYKVDPGCIRGFKFSPGEKVLPWIVEEYGLEEILRWAKDKRKAVEEGIKFQRLRGTLESLKIALKWASIDDITIIEEPPGKHFFELQIGIRDVPNDFFVDAVVELAKLSLPARSRLMRIFNDYYNIDRFILDESLFDSLLSDYSGTKVEKNGPVLSFGRVNFFRSSGLVIRIIENYLRDHYERALSNDIYRLDVAILGETEPHTKNYNGIYERSHQWNNLKTLYPLPQSLLPEDLLQKVMTK
;
A
#
# COMPACT_ATOMS: atom_id res chain seq x y z
N MET A 1 11.28 -0.63 46.80
CA MET A 1 12.36 -0.01 47.60
C MET A 1 12.55 -0.67 48.96
N LYS A 2 11.57 -0.72 49.87
CA LYS A 2 11.73 -1.45 51.17
C LYS A 2 12.09 -2.94 50.95
N GLU A 3 11.35 -3.62 50.09
CA GLU A 3 11.63 -5.01 49.69
C GLU A 3 13.01 -5.18 49.02
N GLU A 4 13.43 -4.18 48.23
CA GLU A 4 14.73 -4.21 47.55
C GLU A 4 15.89 -4.00 48.53
N LEU A 5 15.69 -3.19 49.58
CA LEU A 5 16.66 -3.02 50.65
C LEU A 5 16.86 -4.32 51.44
N VAL A 6 15.77 -5.02 51.81
CA VAL A 6 15.85 -6.34 52.45
C VAL A 6 16.51 -7.38 51.54
N LEU A 7 16.28 -7.30 50.23
CA LEU A 7 16.91 -8.21 49.27
C LEU A 7 18.42 -7.98 49.13
N ARG A 8 18.86 -6.71 49.18
CA ARG A 8 20.28 -6.34 49.09
C ARG A 8 21.04 -6.48 50.42
N ASP A 9 20.38 -6.27 51.54
CA ASP A 9 20.89 -6.52 52.89
C ASP A 9 19.88 -7.31 53.72
N PRO A 10 19.95 -8.66 53.68
CA PRO A 10 19.06 -9.53 54.44
C PRO A 10 19.22 -9.42 55.96
N SER A 11 20.31 -8.82 56.45
CA SER A 11 20.56 -8.63 57.89
C SER A 11 19.79 -7.43 58.46
N PHE A 12 19.27 -6.56 57.59
CA PHE A 12 18.52 -5.38 57.99
C PHE A 12 17.05 -5.74 58.31
N THR A 13 16.75 -5.88 59.60
CA THR A 13 15.41 -6.25 60.09
C THR A 13 14.57 -5.06 60.59
N ALA A 14 15.17 -3.87 60.71
CA ALA A 14 14.53 -2.68 61.30
C ALA A 14 13.73 -1.87 60.27
N LEU A 15 12.63 -2.42 59.77
CA LEU A 15 11.70 -1.72 58.87
C LEU A 15 10.74 -0.75 59.62
N ILE A 16 11.28 0.02 60.56
CA ILE A 16 10.49 0.95 61.39
C ILE A 16 10.55 2.35 60.77
N GLU A 17 9.44 3.08 60.77
CA GLU A 17 9.34 4.44 60.20
C GLU A 17 10.25 5.48 60.89
N SER A 18 10.71 5.19 62.11
CA SER A 18 11.64 6.04 62.87
C SER A 18 13.11 5.87 62.46
N ASP A 19 13.45 4.86 61.66
CA ASP A 19 14.82 4.62 61.23
C ASP A 19 15.26 5.68 60.20
N PRO A 20 16.45 6.30 60.34
CA PRO A 20 16.97 7.25 59.34
C PRO A 20 17.08 6.65 57.93
N ALA A 21 17.29 5.34 57.79
CA ALA A 21 17.27 4.64 56.50
C ALA A 21 15.93 4.80 55.78
N MET A 22 14.82 4.90 56.51
CA MET A 22 13.50 5.12 55.92
C MET A 22 13.41 6.46 55.20
N LYS A 23 13.99 7.53 55.77
CA LYS A 23 14.04 8.85 55.13
C LYS A 23 14.87 8.85 53.86
N ILE A 24 15.96 8.09 53.82
CA ILE A 24 16.76 7.92 52.60
C ILE A 24 15.97 7.16 51.54
N LEU A 25 15.25 6.09 51.93
CA LEU A 25 14.40 5.33 51.02
C LEU A 25 13.22 6.15 50.48
N GLU A 26 12.59 6.99 51.31
CA GLU A 26 11.54 7.92 50.87
C GLU A 26 12.08 8.90 49.81
N VAL A 27 13.26 9.49 50.06
CA VAL A 27 13.92 10.40 49.10
C VAL A 27 14.30 9.67 47.82
N ALA A 28 14.82 8.45 47.91
CA ALA A 28 15.14 7.63 46.75
C ALA A 28 13.89 7.27 45.95
N ALA A 29 12.79 6.89 46.62
CA ALA A 29 11.52 6.56 46.00
C ALA A 29 10.90 7.77 45.29
N TRP A 30 10.95 8.94 45.94
CA TRP A 30 10.48 10.20 45.36
C TRP A 30 11.31 10.60 44.13
N ARG A 31 12.64 10.47 44.19
CA ARG A 31 13.52 10.71 43.04
C ARG A 31 13.25 9.73 41.90
N GLU A 32 13.05 8.45 42.21
CA GLU A 32 12.72 7.45 41.19
C GLU A 32 11.37 7.76 40.53
N LEU A 33 10.37 8.18 41.30
CA LEU A 33 9.07 8.62 40.80
C LEU A 33 9.22 9.79 39.83
N LEU A 34 9.96 10.83 40.22
CA LEU A 34 10.23 11.98 39.34
C LEU A 34 10.99 11.58 38.07
N LEU A 35 11.96 10.67 38.16
CA LEU A 35 12.67 10.18 36.97
C LEU A 35 11.72 9.42 36.04
N ARG A 36 10.84 8.58 36.58
CA ARG A 36 9.82 7.86 35.79
C ARG A 36 8.84 8.83 35.13
N GLU A 37 8.41 9.87 35.85
CA GLU A 37 7.55 10.92 35.31
C GLU A 37 8.25 11.64 34.15
N ARG A 38 9.50 12.11 34.36
CA ARG A 38 10.29 12.76 33.31
C ARG A 38 10.51 11.87 32.08
N ILE A 39 10.75 10.57 32.28
CA ILE A 39 10.87 9.62 31.16
C ILE A 39 9.54 9.49 30.41
N ASN A 40 8.42 9.37 31.14
CA ASN A 40 7.10 9.29 30.53
C ASN A 40 6.76 10.56 29.74
N GLU A 41 7.10 11.74 30.27
CA GLU A 41 6.95 13.02 29.58
C GLU A 41 7.82 13.08 28.32
N ALA A 42 9.09 12.68 28.41
CA ALA A 42 9.99 12.65 27.26
C ALA A 42 9.54 11.66 26.15
N VAL A 43 8.92 10.54 26.52
CA VAL A 43 8.34 9.62 25.54
C VAL A 43 7.08 10.22 24.92
N LYS A 44 6.21 10.84 25.73
CA LYS A 44 5.00 11.51 25.25
C LYS A 44 5.33 12.66 24.29
N SER A 45 6.35 13.46 24.58
CA SER A 45 6.75 14.57 23.73
C SER A 45 7.27 14.15 22.36
N ASN A 46 7.76 12.92 22.21
CA ASN A 46 8.18 12.36 20.91
C ASN A 46 7.03 11.73 20.09
N LEU A 47 5.84 11.61 20.67
CA LEU A 47 4.66 11.07 20.01
C LEU A 47 3.76 12.20 19.54
N LEU A 48 3.47 12.26 18.25
CA LEU A 48 2.66 13.33 17.65
C LEU A 48 1.32 13.55 18.38
N LYS A 49 0.72 12.48 18.90
CA LYS A 49 -0.54 12.50 19.66
C LYS A 49 -0.46 13.31 20.96
N PHE A 50 0.65 13.24 21.69
CA PHE A 50 0.80 13.81 23.03
C PHE A 50 1.71 15.03 23.07
N ALA A 51 2.56 15.22 22.06
CA ALA A 51 3.43 16.37 21.93
C ALA A 51 2.66 17.69 21.92
N THR A 52 3.20 18.72 22.59
CA THR A 52 2.63 20.06 22.75
C THR A 52 3.73 21.12 22.66
N GLY A 53 3.38 22.34 22.26
CA GLY A 53 4.31 23.47 22.15
C GLY A 53 5.55 23.15 21.30
N ASN A 54 6.73 23.53 21.78
CA ASN A 54 8.01 23.40 21.05
C ASN A 54 8.34 21.96 20.65
N ASP A 55 7.96 20.95 21.44
CA ASP A 55 8.21 19.55 21.09
C ASP A 55 7.41 19.15 19.84
N LEU A 56 6.18 19.65 19.72
CA LEU A 56 5.35 19.45 18.53
C LEU A 56 5.94 20.16 17.31
N ASP A 57 6.52 21.34 17.50
CA ASP A 57 7.17 22.12 16.44
C ASP A 57 8.41 21.41 15.91
N ASN A 58 9.27 20.89 16.80
CA ASN A 58 10.44 20.09 16.42
C ASN A 58 10.04 18.82 15.67
N LEU A 59 8.93 18.17 16.06
CA LEU A 59 8.40 17.02 15.31
C LEU A 59 7.85 17.42 13.94
N ALA A 60 7.22 18.59 13.84
CA ALA A 60 6.65 19.09 12.59
C ALA A 60 7.72 19.46 11.55
N GLU A 61 8.86 19.99 12.02
CA GLU A 61 10.02 20.34 11.19
C GLU A 61 10.51 19.13 10.38
N PHE A 62 10.53 17.94 10.98
CA PHE A 62 10.88 16.69 10.28
C PHE A 62 10.00 16.41 9.05
N TYR A 63 8.74 16.87 9.09
CA TYR A 63 7.77 16.73 8.00
C TYR A 63 7.68 17.98 7.11
N GLY A 64 8.50 19.01 7.36
CA GLY A 64 8.50 20.27 6.63
C GLY A 64 7.22 21.09 6.83
N VAL A 65 6.62 21.04 8.01
CA VAL A 65 5.43 21.82 8.36
C VAL A 65 5.78 22.84 9.44
N GLU A 66 5.56 24.11 9.16
CA GLU A 66 5.78 25.21 10.11
C GLU A 66 4.46 25.71 10.68
N ARG A 67 4.45 26.06 11.97
CA ARG A 67 3.27 26.54 12.68
C ARG A 67 2.84 27.92 12.19
N GLU A 68 1.53 28.11 11.99
CA GLU A 68 0.97 29.42 11.65
C GLU A 68 0.72 30.30 12.88
N ASN A 69 0.72 31.62 12.69
CA ASN A 69 0.53 32.58 13.78
C ASN A 69 -0.87 32.41 14.42
N GLY A 70 -0.89 32.06 15.71
CA GLY A 70 -2.13 31.84 16.47
C GLY A 70 -2.73 30.43 16.32
N GLU A 71 -2.04 29.51 15.65
CA GLU A 71 -2.51 28.13 15.49
C GLU A 71 -2.35 27.31 16.77
N LYS A 72 -3.46 26.73 17.24
CA LYS A 72 -3.48 25.83 18.41
C LYS A 72 -2.84 24.48 18.08
N ASP A 73 -2.22 23.84 19.08
CA ASP A 73 -1.56 22.52 18.97
C ASP A 73 -2.46 21.44 18.36
N GLU A 74 -3.76 21.45 18.65
CA GLU A 74 -4.70 20.46 18.09
C GLU A 74 -4.88 20.62 16.58
N ASN A 75 -4.97 21.85 16.09
CA ASN A 75 -5.09 22.15 14.66
C ASN A 75 -3.77 21.87 13.96
N PHE A 76 -2.66 22.28 14.57
CA PHE A 76 -1.33 22.01 14.04
C PHE A 76 -1.06 20.51 13.89
N ARG A 77 -1.43 19.71 14.90
CA ARG A 77 -1.33 18.24 14.83
C ARG A 77 -2.16 17.64 13.70
N LYS A 78 -3.38 18.16 13.46
CA LYS A 78 -4.22 17.72 12.33
C LYS A 78 -3.56 18.05 11.00
N ARG A 79 -2.95 19.24 10.88
CA ARG A 79 -2.25 19.69 9.67
C ARG A 79 -1.02 18.84 9.38
N ILE A 80 -0.21 18.51 10.40
CA ILE A 80 0.93 17.58 10.29
C ILE A 80 0.45 16.20 9.82
N LYS A 81 -0.60 15.64 10.45
CA LYS A 81 -1.17 14.36 10.01
C LYS A 81 -1.64 14.40 8.55
N ALA A 82 -2.31 15.48 8.14
CA ALA A 82 -2.75 15.67 6.77
C ALA A 82 -1.56 15.74 5.79
N LYS A 83 -0.45 16.36 6.19
CA LYS A 83 0.80 16.39 5.39
C LYS A 83 1.40 15.00 5.21
N ILE A 84 1.48 14.22 6.28
CA ILE A 84 2.00 12.84 6.25
C ILE A 84 1.17 11.98 5.29
N VAL A 85 -0.16 12.03 5.41
CA VAL A 85 -1.07 11.32 4.48
C VAL A 85 -0.94 11.86 3.05
N GLY A 86 -0.72 13.17 2.90
CA GLY A 86 -0.54 13.86 1.64
C GLY A 86 0.74 13.49 0.87
N TRP A 87 1.72 12.86 1.51
CA TRP A 87 2.93 12.39 0.81
C TRP A 87 2.63 11.39 -0.33
N ARG A 88 1.41 10.83 -0.34
CA ARG A 88 0.85 10.03 -1.45
C ARG A 88 0.49 10.93 -2.65
N ALA A 89 0.70 10.44 -3.87
CA ALA A 89 0.17 11.08 -5.08
C ALA A 89 -1.38 11.17 -5.00
N GLY A 90 -1.93 12.39 -4.95
CA GLY A 90 -3.39 12.64 -4.86
C GLY A 90 -3.94 12.97 -3.46
N GLY A 91 -3.15 12.81 -2.38
CA GLY A 91 -3.63 13.01 -1.00
C GLY A 91 -3.42 14.41 -0.40
N ASN A 92 -2.74 15.29 -1.13
CA ASN A 92 -2.24 16.56 -0.58
C ASN A 92 -3.32 17.64 -0.36
N TYR A 93 -4.48 17.54 -1.02
CA TYR A 93 -5.49 18.61 -1.00
C TYR A 93 -6.02 18.92 0.40
N ARG A 94 -6.10 17.91 1.29
CA ARG A 94 -6.56 18.14 2.68
C ARG A 94 -5.57 19.03 3.44
N TYR A 95 -4.27 18.81 3.27
CA TYR A 95 -3.25 19.65 3.88
C TYR A 95 -3.34 21.09 3.38
N TYR A 96 -3.39 21.28 2.06
CA TYR A 96 -3.45 22.62 1.47
C TYR A 96 -4.76 23.34 1.80
N ALA A 97 -5.88 22.64 1.93
CA ALA A 97 -7.15 23.21 2.38
C ALA A 97 -7.09 23.66 3.85
N LEU A 98 -6.48 22.87 4.73
CA LEU A 98 -6.29 23.24 6.14
C LEU A 98 -5.27 24.37 6.32
N SER A 99 -4.31 24.50 5.40
CA SER A 99 -3.27 25.55 5.41
C SER A 99 -3.70 26.83 4.68
N ALA A 100 -4.91 26.87 4.12
CA ALA A 100 -5.36 28.02 3.35
C ALA A 100 -5.76 29.19 4.25
N ASP A 101 -6.45 28.91 5.35
CA ASP A 101 -6.94 29.91 6.30
C ASP A 101 -7.22 29.27 7.67
N THR A 102 -6.87 29.97 8.75
CA THR A 102 -7.14 29.57 10.13
C THR A 102 -8.63 29.36 10.46
N ARG A 103 -9.54 29.93 9.66
CA ARG A 103 -10.99 29.77 9.76
C ARG A 103 -11.45 28.35 9.38
N VAL A 104 -10.64 27.57 8.67
CA VAL A 104 -10.97 26.19 8.28
C VAL A 104 -10.83 25.26 9.50
N LYS A 105 -11.94 24.71 9.98
CA LYS A 105 -11.98 23.77 11.11
C LYS A 105 -11.57 22.37 10.70
N ASP A 106 -12.08 21.93 9.56
CA ASP A 106 -11.79 20.62 8.97
C ASP A 106 -12.06 20.62 7.46
N ALA A 107 -11.40 19.72 6.74
CA ALA A 107 -11.58 19.54 5.30
C ALA A 107 -11.67 18.05 4.97
N LEU A 108 -12.69 17.65 4.22
CA LEU A 108 -12.85 16.29 3.70
C LEU A 108 -12.57 16.30 2.20
N VAL A 109 -11.82 15.32 1.73
CA VAL A 109 -11.45 15.20 0.31
C VAL A 109 -11.96 13.85 -0.18
N GLU A 110 -12.81 13.88 -1.20
CA GLU A 110 -13.39 12.70 -1.82
C GLU A 110 -13.23 12.77 -3.34
N SER A 111 -13.12 11.62 -4.00
CA SER A 111 -13.11 11.53 -5.45
C SER A 111 -14.23 10.60 -5.91
N PRO A 112 -15.46 11.13 -6.07
CA PRO A 112 -16.61 10.31 -6.47
C PRO A 112 -16.44 9.75 -7.89
N VAL A 113 -15.72 10.47 -8.75
CA VAL A 113 -15.41 10.06 -10.13
C VAL A 113 -13.93 10.31 -10.39
N PRO A 114 -13.20 9.40 -11.07
CA PRO A 114 -11.80 9.62 -11.42
C PRO A 114 -11.58 10.95 -12.13
N GLY A 115 -10.63 11.74 -11.65
CA GLY A 115 -10.32 13.08 -12.18
C GLY A 115 -11.20 14.22 -11.65
N LYS A 116 -12.22 13.94 -10.84
CA LYS A 116 -12.96 14.94 -10.06
C LYS A 116 -12.66 14.78 -8.59
N VAL A 117 -12.16 15.83 -7.96
CA VAL A 117 -11.85 15.89 -6.54
C VAL A 117 -12.79 16.89 -5.88
N GLN A 118 -13.65 16.40 -4.99
CA GLN A 118 -14.54 17.23 -4.20
C GLN A 118 -13.91 17.49 -2.84
N VAL A 119 -13.79 18.77 -2.48
CA VAL A 119 -13.25 19.20 -1.19
C VAL A 119 -14.35 19.89 -0.41
N SER A 120 -14.83 19.23 0.64
CA SER A 120 -15.85 19.76 1.54
C SER A 120 -15.22 20.46 2.73
N ILE A 121 -15.61 21.72 2.98
CA ILE A 121 -14.99 22.56 4.00
C ILE A 121 -15.95 22.81 5.17
N LEU A 122 -15.46 22.59 6.38
CA LEU A 122 -16.11 22.97 7.63
C LEU A 122 -15.46 24.23 8.20
N SER A 123 -16.24 25.29 8.37
CA SER A 123 -15.77 26.53 9.00
C SER A 123 -15.78 26.45 10.53
N THR A 124 -14.88 27.20 11.17
CA THR A 124 -14.87 27.48 12.62
C THR A 124 -15.89 28.55 13.01
N GLN A 125 -16.13 29.53 12.12
CA GLN A 125 -17.08 30.61 12.34
C GLN A 125 -18.48 30.12 12.00
N LEU A 126 -19.31 29.92 13.04
CA LEU A 126 -20.73 29.66 12.88
C LEU A 126 -21.47 30.98 12.63
N SER A 127 -21.62 31.37 11.36
CA SER A 127 -22.73 32.24 10.97
C SER A 127 -24.02 31.42 11.04
N THR A 128 -24.54 31.24 12.26
CA THR A 128 -25.84 30.66 12.63
C THR A 128 -26.13 29.20 12.21
N THR A 129 -25.39 28.63 11.27
CA THR A 129 -25.57 27.24 10.80
C THR A 129 -24.24 26.51 10.63
N GLY A 130 -23.11 27.20 10.39
CA GLY A 130 -21.79 26.59 10.14
C GLY A 130 -21.46 26.43 8.65
N ILE A 131 -22.23 27.10 7.79
CA ILE A 131 -21.97 27.19 6.35
C ILE A 131 -20.79 28.15 6.15
N PRO A 132 -19.72 27.74 5.46
CA PRO A 132 -18.60 28.63 5.15
C PRO A 132 -19.09 29.78 4.25
N GLU A 133 -18.64 31.00 4.55
CA GLU A 133 -18.86 32.16 3.67
C GLU A 133 -18.19 31.90 2.32
N GLU A 134 -18.79 32.38 1.22
CA GLU A 134 -18.26 32.16 -0.14
C GLU A 134 -16.82 32.70 -0.28
N GLU A 135 -16.47 33.74 0.47
CA GLU A 135 -15.10 34.27 0.55
C GLU A 135 -14.09 33.20 1.00
N LEU A 136 -14.42 32.40 2.02
CA LEU A 136 -13.55 31.34 2.52
C LEU A 136 -13.40 30.23 1.47
N LEU A 137 -14.50 29.86 0.81
CA LEU A 137 -14.48 28.86 -0.26
C LEU A 137 -13.58 29.31 -1.42
N GLU A 138 -13.60 30.60 -1.77
CA GLU A 138 -12.77 31.18 -2.83
C GLU A 138 -11.28 31.19 -2.44
N ILE A 139 -10.95 31.53 -1.19
CA ILE A 139 -9.56 31.47 -0.67
C ILE A 139 -9.02 30.04 -0.80
N VAL A 140 -9.80 29.04 -0.36
CA VAL A 140 -9.36 27.64 -0.46
C VAL A 140 -9.31 27.18 -1.92
N ARG A 141 -10.27 27.56 -2.75
CA ARG A 141 -10.28 27.25 -4.19
C ARG A 141 -9.04 27.80 -4.88
N ASN A 142 -8.65 29.04 -4.59
CA ASN A 142 -7.45 29.65 -5.14
C ASN A 142 -6.18 28.92 -4.69
N GLN A 143 -6.08 28.56 -3.40
CA GLN A 143 -4.94 27.83 -2.86
C GLN A 143 -4.79 26.44 -3.50
N LEU A 144 -5.89 25.71 -3.68
CA LEU A 144 -5.89 24.38 -4.27
C LEU A 144 -5.63 24.39 -5.78
N ASN A 145 -5.97 25.48 -6.47
CA ASN A 145 -5.76 25.64 -7.91
C ASN A 145 -4.38 26.19 -8.30
N ARG A 146 -3.50 26.48 -7.33
CA ARG A 146 -2.12 26.89 -7.64
C ARG A 146 -1.38 25.82 -8.45
N GLU A 147 -0.50 26.25 -9.34
CA GLU A 147 0.23 25.35 -10.25
C GLU A 147 1.15 24.36 -9.53
N ASP A 148 1.65 24.73 -8.34
CA ASP A 148 2.50 23.88 -7.48
C ASP A 148 1.69 22.88 -6.62
N VAL A 149 0.37 23.02 -6.56
CA VAL A 149 -0.52 22.22 -5.70
C VAL A 149 -1.43 21.31 -6.53
N ARG A 150 -2.03 21.83 -7.61
CA ARG A 150 -3.03 21.12 -8.40
C ARG A 150 -2.38 20.04 -9.26
N ILE A 151 -2.86 18.81 -9.14
CA ILE A 151 -2.43 17.72 -10.04
C ILE A 151 -3.07 17.93 -11.41
N LEU A 152 -2.29 17.79 -12.48
CA LEU A 152 -2.70 18.08 -13.86
C LEU A 152 -3.99 17.37 -14.30
N THR A 153 -4.24 16.17 -13.77
CA THR A 153 -5.37 15.32 -14.15
C THR A 153 -6.67 15.65 -13.43
N ASP A 154 -6.59 16.47 -12.38
CA ASP A 154 -7.68 16.65 -11.43
C ASP A 154 -8.40 17.97 -11.66
N THR A 155 -9.72 17.90 -11.58
CA THR A 155 -10.63 19.05 -11.50
C THR A 155 -11.14 19.14 -10.07
N ILE A 156 -10.83 20.26 -9.41
CA ILE A 156 -11.11 20.46 -8.00
C ILE A 156 -12.41 21.26 -7.85
N GLU A 157 -13.36 20.70 -7.11
CA GLU A 157 -14.61 21.36 -6.74
C GLU A 157 -14.63 21.56 -5.23
N VAL A 158 -14.59 22.82 -4.80
CA VAL A 158 -14.66 23.18 -3.38
C VAL A 158 -16.10 23.49 -3.03
N VAL A 159 -16.66 22.72 -2.09
CA VAL A 159 -18.09 22.75 -1.73
C VAL A 159 -18.24 22.98 -0.22
N SER A 160 -19.32 23.65 0.17
CA SER A 160 -19.75 23.75 1.56
C SER A 160 -20.27 22.40 2.08
N CYS A 161 -20.26 22.22 3.40
CA CYS A 161 -20.83 21.02 4.00
C CYS A 161 -22.33 21.17 4.20
N ASN A 162 -23.10 20.13 3.89
CA ASN A 162 -24.50 20.04 4.32
C ASN A 162 -24.56 19.79 5.82
N ILE A 163 -25.37 20.58 6.51
CA ILE A 163 -25.48 20.56 7.97
C ILE A 163 -26.79 19.88 8.30
N ILE A 164 -26.69 18.71 8.93
CA ILE A 164 -27.84 17.95 9.39
C ILE A 164 -28.07 18.36 10.84
N GLU A 165 -29.24 18.95 11.10
CA GLU A 165 -29.71 19.23 12.46
C GLU A 165 -30.10 17.90 13.12
N ILE A 166 -29.60 17.67 14.33
CA ILE A 166 -29.87 16.46 15.10
C ILE A 166 -30.56 16.89 16.39
N ASP A 167 -31.83 16.54 16.52
CA ASP A 167 -32.58 16.72 17.76
C ASP A 167 -32.21 15.62 18.75
N ILE A 168 -31.73 16.03 19.92
CA ILE A 168 -31.34 15.12 21.00
C ILE A 168 -32.36 15.25 22.12
N HIS A 169 -33.25 14.26 22.21
CA HIS A 169 -34.22 14.16 23.29
C HIS A 169 -33.78 13.09 24.28
N SER A 170 -33.48 13.49 25.52
CA SER A 170 -33.11 12.56 26.60
C SER A 170 -33.86 12.87 27.88
N LYS A 171 -34.17 11.82 28.64
CA LYS A 171 -34.62 11.88 30.04
C LYS A 171 -33.42 11.60 30.93
N ILE A 172 -33.14 12.51 31.85
CA ILE A 172 -31.99 12.40 32.74
C ILE A 172 -32.50 12.36 34.19
N SER A 173 -32.12 11.33 34.93
CA SER A 173 -32.39 11.20 36.37
C SER A 173 -31.22 11.81 37.15
N ILE A 174 -31.50 12.83 37.96
CA ILE A 174 -30.46 13.62 38.64
C ILE A 174 -30.86 13.83 40.10
N LYS A 175 -29.87 13.79 41.00
CA LYS A 175 -30.06 14.05 42.44
C LYS A 175 -30.34 15.52 42.79
N ARG A 176 -29.84 16.46 41.98
CA ARG A 176 -29.97 17.92 42.18
C ARG A 176 -30.28 18.64 40.87
N PRO A 177 -31.23 19.59 40.84
CA PRO A 177 -31.68 20.25 39.61
C PRO A 177 -30.62 21.19 38.99
N ASP A 178 -29.75 21.81 39.79
CA ASP A 178 -28.75 22.81 39.35
C ASP A 178 -27.71 22.24 38.36
N ILE A 179 -27.59 20.91 38.28
CA ILE A 179 -26.60 20.22 37.45
C ILE A 179 -26.99 20.25 35.96
N ILE A 180 -28.28 20.42 35.62
CA ILE A 180 -28.78 20.33 34.25
C ILE A 180 -28.11 21.36 33.32
N GLU A 181 -27.96 22.61 33.77
CA GLU A 181 -27.34 23.66 32.98
C GLU A 181 -25.85 23.38 32.73
N THR A 182 -25.17 22.83 33.73
CA THR A 182 -23.77 22.44 33.65
C THR A 182 -23.56 21.28 32.68
N VAL A 183 -24.46 20.28 32.70
CA VAL A 183 -24.44 19.15 31.76
C VAL A 183 -24.65 19.63 30.34
N LYS A 184 -25.66 20.48 30.10
CA LYS A 184 -25.92 21.06 28.77
C LYS A 184 -24.70 21.82 28.25
N LYS A 185 -24.11 22.69 29.07
CA LYS A 185 -22.94 23.48 28.66
C LYS A 185 -21.74 22.61 28.32
N LYS A 186 -21.39 21.65 29.20
CA LYS A 186 -20.29 20.69 28.95
C LYS A 186 -20.53 19.83 27.72
N PHE A 187 -21.78 19.40 27.51
CA PHE A 187 -22.15 18.61 26.35
C PHE A 187 -21.95 19.42 25.06
N ILE A 188 -22.43 20.66 25.01
CA ILE A 188 -22.27 21.55 23.85
C ILE A 188 -20.77 21.82 23.59
N GLU A 189 -19.98 22.13 24.63
CA GLU A 189 -18.54 22.34 24.48
C GLU A 189 -17.82 21.10 23.93
N LYS A 190 -18.14 19.90 24.44
CA LYS A 190 -17.60 18.64 23.93
C LYS A 190 -18.06 18.32 22.51
N PHE A 191 -19.32 18.61 22.21
CA PHE A 191 -19.88 18.42 20.87
C PHE A 191 -19.17 19.32 19.87
N GLU A 192 -19.00 20.60 20.19
CA GLU A 192 -18.30 21.55 19.32
C GLU A 192 -16.83 21.22 19.12
N THR A 193 -16.12 20.76 20.16
CA THR A 193 -14.71 20.35 20.04
C THR A 193 -14.55 19.07 19.23
N THR A 194 -15.49 18.12 19.34
CA THR A 194 -15.41 16.82 18.66
C THR A 194 -15.93 16.87 17.23
N LYS A 195 -16.78 17.86 16.89
CA LYS A 195 -17.37 18.04 15.56
C LYS A 195 -16.29 18.11 14.48
N ARG A 196 -16.31 17.13 13.58
CA ARG A 196 -15.43 16.99 12.41
C ARG A 196 -16.22 16.45 11.23
N LEU A 197 -15.68 16.57 10.02
CA LEU A 197 -16.34 16.02 8.83
C LEU A 197 -16.25 14.49 8.82
N GLY A 198 -17.35 13.84 8.44
CA GLY A 198 -17.46 12.37 8.47
C GLY A 198 -17.48 11.78 9.88
N TRP A 199 -18.05 12.47 10.88
CA TRP A 199 -18.15 11.96 12.25
C TRP A 199 -19.46 11.18 12.50
N LYS A 200 -19.37 9.96 13.06
CA LYS A 200 -20.52 9.24 13.67
C LYS A 200 -20.94 9.92 14.96
N VAL A 201 -22.19 10.39 15.06
CA VAL A 201 -22.79 10.64 16.36
C VAL A 201 -23.50 9.36 16.80
N THR A 202 -22.84 8.55 17.62
CA THR A 202 -23.43 7.31 18.17
C THR A 202 -24.22 7.60 19.44
N LYS A 203 -25.25 6.81 19.72
CA LYS A 203 -26.03 6.92 20.97
C LYS A 203 -25.14 6.75 22.19
N SER A 204 -24.24 5.78 22.15
CA SER A 204 -23.30 5.52 23.24
C SER A 204 -22.43 6.75 23.53
N TRP A 205 -22.00 7.48 22.49
CA TRP A 205 -21.24 8.71 22.67
C TRP A 205 -22.10 9.83 23.28
N ILE A 206 -23.36 9.98 22.85
CA ILE A 206 -24.28 10.97 23.43
C ILE A 206 -24.51 10.65 24.92
N ILE A 207 -24.87 9.40 25.23
CA ILE A 207 -25.14 8.94 26.59
C ILE A 207 -23.89 9.13 27.47
N ALA A 208 -22.71 8.73 27.00
CA ALA A 208 -21.46 8.87 27.75
C ALA A 208 -21.10 10.34 28.06
N ASN A 209 -21.44 11.28 27.17
CA ASN A 209 -21.17 12.70 27.40
C ASN A 209 -22.27 13.44 28.18
N LEU A 210 -23.49 12.90 28.21
CA LEU A 210 -24.54 13.34 29.13
C LEU A 210 -24.33 12.81 30.56
N PHE A 211 -23.61 11.70 30.71
CA PHE A 211 -23.28 11.12 32.00
C PHE A 211 -22.12 11.88 32.68
N VAL A 212 -22.47 12.94 33.40
CA VAL A 212 -21.55 13.77 34.19
C VAL A 212 -21.74 13.48 35.68
N GLU A 213 -20.75 13.80 36.50
CA GLU A 213 -20.81 13.67 37.96
C GLU A 213 -22.11 14.28 38.53
N GLY A 214 -22.92 13.45 39.19
CA GLY A 214 -24.22 13.81 39.75
C GLY A 214 -25.45 13.34 38.95
N VAL A 215 -25.25 12.77 37.76
CA VAL A 215 -26.29 12.08 36.98
C VAL A 215 -26.35 10.60 37.38
N GLU A 216 -27.55 10.08 37.65
CA GLU A 216 -27.77 8.67 38.02
C GLU A 216 -28.09 7.80 36.83
N ASN A 217 -28.94 8.29 35.92
CA ASN A 217 -29.38 7.55 34.74
C ASN A 217 -29.67 8.50 33.56
N VAL A 218 -29.44 8.03 32.35
CA VAL A 218 -29.73 8.74 31.10
C VAL A 218 -30.47 7.80 30.16
N GLU A 219 -31.72 8.14 29.85
CA GLU A 219 -32.53 7.46 28.83
C GLU A 219 -32.63 8.34 27.58
N LEU A 220 -32.02 7.89 26.48
CA LEU A 220 -32.08 8.59 25.19
C LEU A 220 -33.38 8.18 24.45
N ILE A 221 -34.23 9.16 24.11
CA ILE A 221 -35.48 8.96 23.37
C ILE A 221 -35.21 9.12 21.86
N GLU A 222 -34.42 10.12 21.48
CA GLU A 222 -33.98 10.38 20.09
C GLU A 222 -32.49 10.77 20.09
N PRO A 223 -31.67 10.29 19.14
CA PRO A 223 -31.99 9.42 17.98
C PRO A 223 -32.22 7.93 18.32
N ARG A 224 -33.08 7.26 17.54
CA ARG A 224 -33.44 5.83 17.70
C ARG A 224 -32.47 4.84 17.08
N GLU A 225 -31.51 5.27 16.27
CA GLU A 225 -30.44 4.45 15.68
C GLU A 225 -29.11 5.23 15.73
N ASP A 226 -27.98 4.52 15.65
CA ASP A 226 -26.66 5.16 15.58
C ASP A 226 -26.49 5.84 14.22
N ILE A 227 -25.94 7.05 14.20
CA ILE A 227 -25.65 7.78 12.96
C ILE A 227 -24.22 7.42 12.54
N VAL A 228 -24.04 6.83 11.34
CA VAL A 228 -22.83 6.05 10.97
C VAL A 228 -21.88 6.75 9.95
N VAL A 229 -20.59 6.87 10.33
CA VAL A 229 -19.25 6.97 9.63
C VAL A 229 -17.97 6.46 10.47
N LEU A 230 -17.54 5.18 10.35
CA LEU A 230 -16.74 4.23 11.25
C LEU A 230 -15.49 4.72 12.07
N GLU A 231 -14.92 4.05 13.13
CA GLU A 231 -15.29 3.21 14.32
C GLU A 231 -14.08 3.10 15.32
N GLN A 232 -14.25 2.51 16.52
CA GLN A 232 -13.45 2.63 17.77
C GLN A 232 -12.69 1.33 18.18
N ALA A 233 -11.44 1.43 18.67
CA ALA A 233 -10.72 0.31 19.33
C ALA A 233 -9.65 0.80 20.35
N LEU A 234 -10.04 1.23 21.56
CA LEU A 234 -9.09 1.88 22.50
C LEU A 234 -9.18 1.47 23.98
N VAL A 235 -9.92 0.43 24.35
CA VAL A 235 -10.19 0.15 25.78
C VAL A 235 -9.37 -1.01 26.38
N GLU A 236 -8.59 -1.76 25.61
CA GLU A 236 -8.00 -3.03 26.11
C GLU A 236 -6.50 -3.02 26.46
N ALA A 237 -5.81 -1.88 26.55
CA ALA A 237 -4.35 -1.92 26.71
C ALA A 237 -3.80 -1.03 27.85
N ILE A 238 -3.89 -1.48 29.10
CA ILE A 238 -3.13 -0.89 30.22
C ILE A 238 -2.61 -2.01 31.14
N ASP A 239 -1.30 -2.30 31.09
CA ASP A 239 -0.39 -2.25 32.26
C ASP A 239 1.10 -2.50 31.89
N TYR A 240 2.02 -1.85 32.63
CA TYR A 240 3.41 -2.21 32.96
C TYR A 240 4.64 -1.42 32.43
N LYS A 241 5.66 -1.39 33.33
CA LYS A 241 6.87 -0.56 33.55
C LYS A 241 7.96 -0.55 32.46
N VAL A 242 8.83 0.47 32.52
CA VAL A 242 9.87 0.81 31.50
C VAL A 242 11.29 0.88 32.11
N ASP A 243 12.27 0.41 31.33
CA ASP A 243 13.72 0.54 31.52
C ASP A 243 14.25 1.77 30.73
N PRO A 244 15.07 2.68 31.31
CA PRO A 244 15.45 3.96 30.66
C PRO A 244 16.32 3.85 29.39
N GLY A 245 16.83 2.67 29.02
CA GLY A 245 17.69 2.49 27.83
C GLY A 245 16.97 2.62 26.48
N CYS A 246 15.63 2.56 26.44
CA CYS A 246 14.84 2.42 25.21
C CYS A 246 14.55 3.72 24.45
N ILE A 247 14.85 4.89 25.04
CA ILE A 247 14.34 6.18 24.54
C ILE A 247 14.99 6.57 23.21
N ARG A 248 16.22 6.12 22.95
CA ARG A 248 16.94 6.42 21.71
C ARG A 248 16.55 5.42 20.62
N GLY A 249 15.81 5.88 19.62
CA GLY A 249 15.45 5.06 18.46
C GLY A 249 14.22 4.16 18.66
N PHE A 250 13.37 4.43 19.66
CA PHE A 250 12.18 3.62 19.94
C PHE A 250 11.24 3.46 18.72
N LYS A 251 11.15 4.47 17.84
CA LYS A 251 10.35 4.39 16.60
C LYS A 251 10.90 3.36 15.60
N PHE A 252 12.21 3.10 15.64
CA PHE A 252 12.88 2.13 14.77
C PHE A 252 12.83 0.70 15.32
N SER A 253 12.50 0.52 16.61
CA SER A 253 12.29 -0.79 17.23
C SER A 253 11.13 -0.73 18.23
N PRO A 254 9.88 -0.58 17.74
CA PRO A 254 8.75 -0.32 18.60
C PRO A 254 8.34 -1.54 19.44
N GLY A 255 8.08 -1.28 20.72
CA GLY A 255 7.41 -2.23 21.61
C GLY A 255 5.93 -2.40 21.25
N GLU A 256 5.34 -3.54 21.63
CA GLU A 256 3.99 -3.93 21.20
C GLU A 256 2.90 -2.89 21.54
N LYS A 257 3.02 -2.22 22.69
CA LYS A 257 2.07 -1.21 23.16
C LYS A 257 2.06 0.06 22.29
N VAL A 258 3.16 0.37 21.61
CA VAL A 258 3.32 1.59 20.81
C VAL A 258 2.94 1.34 19.34
N LEU A 259 2.96 0.08 18.89
CA LEU A 259 2.65 -0.31 17.52
C LEU A 259 1.32 0.23 16.98
N PRO A 260 0.18 0.19 17.72
CA PRO A 260 -1.08 0.73 17.20
C PRO A 260 -0.98 2.22 16.84
N TRP A 261 -0.27 3.00 17.66
CA TRP A 261 -0.09 4.43 17.46
C TRP A 261 0.83 4.74 16.28
N ILE A 262 1.84 3.90 16.05
CA ILE A 262 2.75 4.04 14.91
C ILE A 262 2.04 3.65 13.61
N VAL A 263 1.22 2.60 13.64
CA VAL A 263 0.38 2.22 12.50
C VAL A 263 -0.60 3.34 12.13
N GLU A 264 -1.22 3.97 13.13
CA GLU A 264 -2.07 5.15 12.94
C GLU A 264 -1.25 6.35 12.41
N GLU A 265 -0.08 6.63 12.99
CA GLU A 265 0.81 7.74 12.59
C GLU A 265 1.20 7.64 11.10
N TYR A 266 1.52 6.43 10.63
CA TYR A 266 1.88 6.18 9.23
C TYR A 266 0.69 5.85 8.31
N GLY A 267 -0.54 5.80 8.81
CA GLY A 267 -1.73 5.47 8.01
C GLY A 267 -1.66 4.09 7.34
N LEU A 268 -1.18 3.08 8.06
CA LEU A 268 -0.97 1.71 7.56
C LEU A 268 -2.18 0.78 7.80
N GLU A 269 -3.34 1.34 8.13
CA GLU A 269 -4.55 0.59 8.50
C GLU A 269 -5.06 -0.31 7.37
N GLU A 270 -5.01 0.16 6.12
CA GLU A 270 -5.41 -0.62 4.93
C GLU A 270 -4.58 -1.91 4.76
N ILE A 271 -3.31 -1.88 5.19
CA ILE A 271 -2.37 -2.99 5.05
C ILE A 271 -2.63 -4.07 6.12
N LEU A 272 -3.17 -3.70 7.27
CA LEU A 272 -3.46 -4.65 8.37
C LEU A 272 -4.47 -5.74 7.99
N ARG A 273 -5.30 -5.51 6.96
CA ARG A 273 -6.18 -6.55 6.40
C ARG A 273 -5.37 -7.77 5.90
N TRP A 274 -4.17 -7.52 5.39
CA TRP A 274 -3.30 -8.52 4.76
C TRP A 274 -2.13 -8.90 5.68
N ALA A 275 -1.43 -7.92 6.23
CA ALA A 275 -0.35 -8.12 7.19
C ALA A 275 -0.90 -8.13 8.63
N LYS A 276 -1.36 -9.31 9.09
CA LYS A 276 -1.93 -9.48 10.44
C LYS A 276 -0.96 -9.13 11.57
N ASP A 277 0.34 -9.32 11.36
CA ASP A 277 1.38 -8.93 12.31
C ASP A 277 1.70 -7.44 12.17
N LYS A 278 1.34 -6.66 13.21
CA LYS A 278 1.53 -5.21 13.26
C LYS A 278 3.00 -4.81 13.15
N ARG A 279 3.95 -5.61 13.65
CA ARG A 279 5.38 -5.25 13.58
C ARG A 279 5.89 -5.37 12.15
N LYS A 280 5.57 -6.47 11.47
CA LYS A 280 5.87 -6.65 10.04
C LYS A 280 5.16 -5.59 9.20
N ALA A 281 3.91 -5.28 9.52
CA ALA A 281 3.15 -4.23 8.84
C ALA A 281 3.81 -2.86 8.94
N VAL A 282 4.46 -2.51 10.07
CA VAL A 282 5.21 -1.25 10.20
C VAL A 282 6.47 -1.28 9.34
N GLU A 283 7.29 -2.34 9.43
CA GLU A 283 8.55 -2.43 8.69
C GLU A 283 8.34 -2.49 7.17
N GLU A 284 7.47 -3.39 6.72
CA GLU A 284 7.18 -3.61 5.31
C GLU A 284 6.24 -2.53 4.78
N GLY A 285 5.29 -2.05 5.60
CA GLY A 285 4.34 -1.02 5.20
C GLY A 285 4.97 0.34 4.97
N ILE A 286 6.00 0.73 5.74
CA ILE A 286 6.77 1.96 5.47
C ILE A 286 7.51 1.83 4.13
N LYS A 287 8.16 0.68 3.88
CA LYS A 287 8.84 0.41 2.60
C LYS A 287 7.84 0.40 1.44
N PHE A 288 6.71 -0.27 1.63
CA PHE A 288 5.62 -0.35 0.66
C PHE A 288 5.09 1.05 0.35
N GLN A 289 4.81 1.89 1.35
CA GLN A 289 4.31 3.24 1.10
C GLN A 289 5.30 4.10 0.29
N ARG A 290 6.60 3.93 0.52
CA ARG A 290 7.65 4.64 -0.24
C ARG A 290 7.78 4.14 -1.68
N LEU A 291 7.57 2.84 -1.89
CA LEU A 291 7.68 2.20 -3.20
C LEU A 291 6.35 2.11 -3.94
N ARG A 292 5.24 2.56 -3.33
CA ARG A 292 3.89 2.43 -3.87
C ARG A 292 3.82 3.04 -5.27
N GLY A 293 3.23 2.31 -6.20
CA GLY A 293 3.22 2.67 -7.62
C GLY A 293 4.31 1.97 -8.45
N THR A 294 5.19 1.19 -7.82
CA THR A 294 6.22 0.38 -8.52
C THR A 294 5.89 -1.11 -8.47
N LEU A 295 6.51 -1.90 -9.35
CA LEU A 295 6.40 -3.37 -9.30
C LEU A 295 6.87 -3.96 -7.97
N GLU A 296 7.90 -3.37 -7.35
CA GLU A 296 8.41 -3.84 -6.06
C GLU A 296 7.36 -3.68 -4.95
N SER A 297 6.53 -2.64 -5.00
CA SER A 297 5.40 -2.52 -4.07
C SER A 297 4.35 -3.62 -4.28
N LEU A 298 4.07 -3.98 -5.53
CA LEU A 298 3.15 -5.07 -5.86
C LEU A 298 3.67 -6.42 -5.35
N LYS A 299 4.97 -6.69 -5.50
CA LYS A 299 5.60 -7.91 -4.95
C LYS A 299 5.49 -7.96 -3.42
N ILE A 300 5.77 -6.85 -2.73
CA ILE A 300 5.62 -6.75 -1.27
C ILE A 300 4.16 -7.03 -0.87
N ALA A 301 3.19 -6.46 -1.59
CA ALA A 301 1.77 -6.64 -1.31
C ALA A 301 1.31 -8.09 -1.52
N LEU A 302 1.72 -8.73 -2.61
CA LEU A 302 1.39 -10.12 -2.94
C LEU A 302 2.00 -11.10 -1.91
N LYS A 303 3.20 -10.79 -1.41
CA LYS A 303 3.84 -11.55 -0.34
C LYS A 303 3.03 -11.55 0.96
N TRP A 304 2.29 -10.47 1.29
CA TRP A 304 1.39 -10.47 2.44
C TRP A 304 0.26 -11.49 2.34
N ALA A 305 -0.20 -11.77 1.11
CA ALA A 305 -1.16 -12.82 0.83
C ALA A 305 -0.51 -14.21 0.63
N SER A 306 0.78 -14.37 0.93
CA SER A 306 1.56 -15.60 0.71
C SER A 306 1.63 -16.01 -0.77
N ILE A 307 1.68 -15.04 -1.67
CA ILE A 307 1.80 -15.26 -3.11
C ILE A 307 3.19 -14.77 -3.55
N ASP A 308 4.13 -15.71 -3.63
CA ASP A 308 5.56 -15.41 -3.82
C ASP A 308 6.09 -15.82 -5.21
N ASP A 309 5.58 -16.93 -5.75
CA ASP A 309 5.97 -17.48 -7.06
C ASP A 309 5.10 -16.91 -8.17
N ILE A 310 5.40 -15.66 -8.57
CA ILE A 310 4.61 -14.92 -9.54
C ILE A 310 5.48 -14.38 -10.66
N THR A 311 5.04 -14.59 -11.90
CA THR A 311 5.61 -13.95 -13.08
C THR A 311 4.90 -12.63 -13.31
N ILE A 312 5.61 -11.50 -13.37
CA ILE A 312 4.99 -10.21 -13.70
C ILE A 312 5.50 -9.76 -15.06
N ILE A 313 4.58 -9.48 -15.97
CA ILE A 313 4.87 -8.98 -17.32
C ILE A 313 4.32 -7.55 -17.42
N GLU A 314 5.23 -6.62 -17.73
CA GLU A 314 4.85 -5.24 -18.06
C GLU A 314 4.53 -5.16 -19.54
N GLU A 315 3.35 -4.63 -19.85
CA GLU A 315 3.02 -4.33 -21.24
C GLU A 315 3.70 -3.03 -21.68
N PRO A 316 4.09 -2.94 -22.96
CA PRO A 316 4.46 -1.65 -23.53
C PRO A 316 3.30 -0.66 -23.29
N PRO A 317 3.60 0.56 -22.82
CA PRO A 317 2.59 1.49 -22.35
C PRO A 317 1.58 1.80 -23.46
N GLY A 318 0.32 1.43 -23.21
CA GLY A 318 -0.78 1.75 -24.12
C GLY A 318 -1.08 3.27 -24.13
N LYS A 319 -1.97 3.71 -25.02
CA LYS A 319 -2.35 5.14 -25.12
C LYS A 319 -2.92 5.76 -23.85
N HIS A 320 -3.54 4.96 -22.97
CA HIS A 320 -4.34 5.47 -21.85
C HIS A 320 -4.01 4.86 -20.49
N PHE A 321 -3.53 3.61 -20.46
CA PHE A 321 -3.23 2.89 -19.23
C PHE A 321 -1.91 2.16 -19.35
N PHE A 322 -1.17 2.11 -18.25
CA PHE A 322 -0.11 1.13 -18.05
C PHE A 322 -0.75 -0.20 -17.67
N GLU A 323 -0.45 -1.24 -18.44
CA GLU A 323 -1.09 -2.55 -18.30
C GLU A 323 -0.06 -3.54 -17.79
N LEU A 324 -0.50 -4.38 -16.86
CA LEU A 324 0.35 -5.43 -16.32
C LEU A 324 -0.40 -6.74 -16.29
N GLN A 325 0.39 -7.80 -16.43
CA GLN A 325 -0.08 -9.17 -16.42
C GLN A 325 0.61 -9.94 -15.31
N ILE A 326 -0.15 -10.83 -14.69
CA ILE A 326 0.31 -11.65 -13.56
C ILE A 326 0.18 -13.12 -13.96
N GLY A 327 1.31 -13.81 -14.03
CA GLY A 327 1.42 -15.25 -14.26
C GLY A 327 1.50 -16.00 -12.93
N ILE A 328 0.70 -17.05 -12.82
CA ILE A 328 0.54 -17.85 -11.61
C ILE A 328 0.57 -19.32 -12.00
N ARG A 329 1.21 -20.18 -11.23
CA ARG A 329 1.31 -21.62 -11.58
C ARG A 329 0.05 -22.41 -11.28
N ASP A 330 -0.61 -22.08 -10.17
CA ASP A 330 -1.80 -22.78 -9.72
C ASP A 330 -3.09 -22.16 -10.26
N VAL A 331 -4.12 -22.98 -10.42
CA VAL A 331 -5.46 -22.52 -10.81
C VAL A 331 -6.11 -21.85 -9.59
N PRO A 332 -6.40 -20.54 -9.64
CA PRO A 332 -6.86 -19.81 -8.47
C PRO A 332 -8.34 -20.06 -8.19
N ASN A 333 -8.71 -20.00 -6.91
CA ASN A 333 -10.10 -19.88 -6.46
C ASN A 333 -10.58 -18.42 -6.59
N ASP A 334 -11.90 -18.18 -6.63
CA ASP A 334 -12.45 -16.82 -6.82
C ASP A 334 -11.92 -15.83 -5.76
N PHE A 335 -11.86 -16.26 -4.49
CA PHE A 335 -11.29 -15.47 -3.39
C PHE A 335 -9.84 -15.03 -3.63
N PHE A 336 -9.06 -15.89 -4.30
CA PHE A 336 -7.67 -15.59 -4.60
C PHE A 336 -7.56 -14.53 -5.70
N VAL A 337 -8.42 -14.61 -6.73
CA VAL A 337 -8.46 -13.61 -7.80
C VAL A 337 -8.82 -12.24 -7.22
N ASP A 338 -9.82 -12.18 -6.35
CA ASP A 338 -10.23 -10.94 -5.68
C ASP A 338 -9.11 -10.33 -4.84
N ALA A 339 -8.37 -11.16 -4.09
CA ALA A 339 -7.23 -10.72 -3.30
C ALA A 339 -6.13 -10.10 -4.16
N VAL A 340 -5.76 -10.75 -5.26
CA VAL A 340 -4.76 -10.24 -6.21
C VAL A 340 -5.22 -8.92 -6.83
N VAL A 341 -6.51 -8.81 -7.19
CA VAL A 341 -7.07 -7.58 -7.76
C VAL A 341 -7.07 -6.44 -6.74
N GLU A 342 -7.46 -6.68 -5.49
CA GLU A 342 -7.41 -5.67 -4.42
C GLU A 342 -5.97 -5.21 -4.13
N LEU A 343 -5.03 -6.14 -4.00
CA LEU A 343 -3.61 -5.83 -3.75
C LEU A 343 -2.96 -5.11 -4.94
N ALA A 344 -3.33 -5.47 -6.17
CA ALA A 344 -2.94 -4.74 -7.36
C ALA A 344 -3.48 -3.30 -7.30
N LYS A 345 -4.78 -3.09 -7.07
CA LYS A 345 -5.36 -1.74 -6.92
C LYS A 345 -4.69 -0.93 -5.81
N LEU A 346 -4.31 -1.57 -4.71
CA LEU A 346 -3.58 -0.92 -3.61
C LEU A 346 -2.20 -0.45 -4.06
N SER A 347 -1.48 -1.27 -4.82
CA SER A 347 -0.06 -1.07 -5.15
C SER A 347 0.18 -0.23 -6.40
N LEU A 348 -0.77 -0.26 -7.33
CA LEU A 348 -0.63 0.28 -8.67
C LEU A 348 -0.74 1.82 -8.72
N PRO A 349 0.04 2.50 -9.58
CA PRO A 349 -0.05 3.95 -9.74
C PRO A 349 -1.34 4.38 -10.45
N ALA A 350 -1.66 5.67 -10.37
CA ALA A 350 -2.78 6.24 -11.11
C ALA A 350 -2.65 5.93 -12.61
N ARG A 351 -3.77 5.57 -13.26
CA ARG A 351 -3.84 5.16 -14.68
C ARG A 351 -3.05 3.88 -15.01
N SER A 352 -3.00 2.94 -14.08
CA SER A 352 -2.57 1.58 -14.38
C SER A 352 -3.65 0.56 -13.99
N ARG A 353 -3.64 -0.60 -14.64
CA ARG A 353 -4.61 -1.66 -14.37
C ARG A 353 -3.99 -3.04 -14.53
N LEU A 354 -4.40 -3.95 -13.65
CA LEU A 354 -4.20 -5.38 -13.86
C LEU A 354 -5.07 -5.82 -15.03
N MET A 355 -4.45 -6.11 -16.17
CA MET A 355 -5.15 -6.45 -17.40
C MET A 355 -5.51 -7.94 -17.45
N ARG A 356 -4.57 -8.82 -17.07
CA ARG A 356 -4.70 -10.26 -17.24
C ARG A 356 -4.04 -11.02 -16.11
N ILE A 357 -4.68 -12.10 -15.70
CA ILE A 357 -4.08 -13.15 -14.87
C ILE A 357 -4.05 -14.42 -15.70
N PHE A 358 -2.89 -15.07 -15.80
CA PHE A 358 -2.70 -16.26 -16.64
C PHE A 358 -2.01 -17.39 -15.87
N ASN A 359 -2.18 -18.61 -16.37
CA ASN A 359 -1.40 -19.74 -15.88
C ASN A 359 -0.02 -19.77 -16.55
N ASP A 360 1.07 -19.83 -15.79
CA ASP A 360 2.43 -19.94 -16.36
C ASP A 360 2.58 -21.14 -17.33
N TYR A 361 1.85 -22.23 -17.11
CA TYR A 361 1.84 -23.41 -17.99
C TYR A 361 0.96 -23.25 -19.23
N TYR A 362 0.06 -22.26 -19.24
CA TYR A 362 -0.86 -21.99 -20.34
C TYR A 362 -0.97 -20.49 -20.57
N ASN A 363 0.10 -19.93 -21.16
CA ASN A 363 0.12 -18.56 -21.61
C ASN A 363 0.19 -18.49 -23.14
N ILE A 364 -0.93 -18.15 -23.78
CA ILE A 364 -0.94 -17.78 -25.21
C ILE A 364 -1.04 -16.26 -25.29
N ASP A 365 0.03 -15.65 -25.80
CA ASP A 365 0.17 -14.21 -25.96
C ASP A 365 -0.46 -13.70 -27.25
N ARG A 366 -0.64 -12.37 -27.34
CA ARG A 366 -1.06 -11.73 -28.58
C ARG A 366 0.11 -11.70 -29.59
N PHE A 367 -0.22 -11.66 -30.86
CA PHE A 367 0.74 -11.53 -31.93
C PHE A 367 1.21 -10.07 -32.04
N ILE A 368 2.50 -9.86 -31.83
CA ILE A 368 3.22 -8.62 -32.08
C ILE A 368 4.05 -8.82 -33.34
N LEU A 369 3.80 -7.98 -34.35
CA LEU A 369 4.54 -7.96 -35.61
C LEU A 369 6.05 -7.93 -35.33
N ASP A 370 6.80 -8.78 -36.04
CA ASP A 370 8.26 -8.92 -35.97
C ASP A 370 8.84 -9.44 -34.65
N GLU A 371 8.03 -9.62 -33.59
CA GLU A 371 8.47 -10.13 -32.28
C GLU A 371 7.87 -11.51 -31.91
N SER A 372 6.66 -11.80 -32.36
CA SER A 372 5.91 -13.00 -31.93
C SER A 372 6.11 -14.22 -32.84
N LEU A 373 6.07 -15.40 -32.23
CA LEU A 373 6.04 -16.68 -32.94
C LEU A 373 4.61 -17.00 -33.45
N PHE A 374 4.50 -17.95 -34.38
CA PHE A 374 3.23 -18.33 -35.04
C PHE A 374 2.16 -18.92 -34.10
N ASP A 375 2.50 -19.21 -32.83
CA ASP A 375 1.56 -19.76 -31.83
C ASP A 375 0.81 -18.67 -31.04
N SER A 376 1.00 -17.38 -31.35
CA SER A 376 0.31 -16.26 -30.72
C SER A 376 -1.04 -15.93 -31.36
N LEU A 377 -1.97 -15.35 -30.58
CA LEU A 377 -3.30 -14.93 -31.05
C LEU A 377 -3.25 -13.61 -31.82
N LEU A 378 -3.89 -13.55 -32.99
CA LEU A 378 -3.77 -12.40 -33.90
C LEU A 378 -4.33 -11.07 -33.35
N SER A 379 -5.36 -11.11 -32.51
CA SER A 379 -6.10 -9.90 -32.09
C SER A 379 -6.02 -9.61 -30.61
N ASP A 380 -5.98 -10.64 -29.76
CA ASP A 380 -6.17 -10.52 -28.32
C ASP A 380 -5.25 -11.49 -27.55
N TYR A 381 -5.40 -11.51 -26.23
CA TYR A 381 -4.81 -12.51 -25.35
C TYR A 381 -5.77 -13.67 -25.13
N SER A 382 -5.23 -14.83 -24.77
CA SER A 382 -6.05 -15.94 -24.27
C SER A 382 -6.80 -15.55 -23.00
N GLY A 383 -7.97 -16.15 -22.77
CA GLY A 383 -8.75 -16.02 -21.54
C GLY A 383 -10.13 -15.42 -21.71
N THR A 384 -10.86 -15.31 -20.59
CA THR A 384 -12.23 -14.78 -20.54
C THR A 384 -12.37 -13.76 -19.42
N LYS A 385 -13.12 -12.68 -19.66
CA LYS A 385 -13.51 -11.74 -18.60
C LYS A 385 -14.70 -12.28 -17.84
N VAL A 386 -14.54 -12.42 -16.53
CA VAL A 386 -15.63 -12.76 -15.61
C VAL A 386 -16.42 -11.50 -15.25
N GLU A 387 -15.72 -10.39 -14.99
CA GLU A 387 -16.32 -9.09 -14.69
C GLU A 387 -16.05 -8.06 -15.79
N LYS A 388 -16.97 -7.10 -15.95
CA LYS A 388 -16.86 -6.04 -16.99
C LYS A 388 -15.58 -5.21 -16.86
N ASN A 389 -15.18 -4.90 -15.62
CA ASN A 389 -14.02 -4.08 -15.28
C ASN A 389 -12.88 -4.88 -14.62
N GLY A 390 -12.99 -6.21 -14.60
CA GLY A 390 -11.97 -7.10 -14.02
C GLY A 390 -10.89 -7.52 -15.03
N PRO A 391 -9.82 -8.18 -14.55
CA PRO A 391 -8.80 -8.74 -15.42
C PRO A 391 -9.35 -9.89 -16.27
N VAL A 392 -8.72 -10.14 -17.41
CA VAL A 392 -8.94 -11.35 -18.21
C VAL A 392 -8.33 -12.53 -17.46
N LEU A 393 -9.09 -13.60 -17.27
CA LEU A 393 -8.59 -14.83 -16.61
C LEU A 393 -8.26 -15.89 -17.67
N SER A 394 -7.01 -16.36 -17.66
CA SER A 394 -6.44 -17.21 -18.71
C SER A 394 -5.92 -18.50 -18.10
N PHE A 395 -6.85 -19.34 -17.65
CA PHE A 395 -6.54 -20.63 -17.04
C PHE A 395 -6.96 -21.75 -17.98
N GLY A 396 -6.00 -22.30 -18.71
CA GLY A 396 -6.21 -23.49 -19.53
C GLY A 396 -6.02 -24.78 -18.72
N ARG A 397 -6.66 -25.86 -19.16
CA ARG A 397 -6.31 -27.22 -18.72
C ARG A 397 -5.37 -27.83 -19.74
N VAL A 398 -4.14 -28.15 -19.36
CA VAL A 398 -3.25 -28.96 -20.19
C VAL A 398 -3.63 -30.43 -19.99
N ASN A 399 -4.30 -31.02 -20.97
CA ASN A 399 -4.50 -32.48 -20.99
C ASN A 399 -3.22 -33.12 -21.55
N PHE A 400 -2.38 -33.68 -20.69
CA PHE A 400 -1.22 -34.45 -21.13
C PHE A 400 -1.67 -35.76 -21.78
N PHE A 401 -1.71 -35.80 -23.12
CA PHE A 401 -1.90 -37.04 -23.85
C PHE A 401 -0.57 -37.79 -23.94
N ARG A 402 -0.33 -38.70 -22.99
CA ARG A 402 0.85 -39.57 -23.02
C ARG A 402 0.55 -40.80 -23.88
N SER A 403 1.03 -40.80 -25.12
CA SER A 403 1.09 -42.03 -25.92
C SER A 403 2.44 -42.71 -25.68
N SER A 404 2.43 -43.96 -25.21
CA SER A 404 3.64 -44.77 -25.10
C SER A 404 3.79 -45.59 -26.38
N GLY A 405 4.63 -45.11 -27.30
CA GLY A 405 5.04 -45.88 -28.47
C GLY A 405 6.14 -46.89 -28.16
N LEU A 406 6.25 -47.95 -28.96
CA LEU A 406 7.37 -48.89 -28.91
C LEU A 406 8.70 -48.15 -29.11
N VAL A 407 9.73 -48.53 -28.36
CA VAL A 407 11.08 -47.98 -28.48
C VAL A 407 11.63 -48.28 -29.87
N ILE A 408 11.70 -47.26 -30.74
CA ILE A 408 12.32 -47.37 -32.06
C ILE A 408 13.85 -47.32 -31.85
N ARG A 409 14.52 -48.48 -31.93
CA ARG A 409 15.99 -48.52 -32.04
C ARG A 409 16.39 -48.20 -33.48
N ILE A 410 17.07 -47.09 -33.69
CA ILE A 410 17.75 -46.77 -34.95
C ILE A 410 19.08 -47.51 -34.94
N ILE A 411 19.23 -48.53 -35.80
CA ILE A 411 20.32 -49.52 -35.70
C ILE A 411 21.60 -49.05 -36.40
N GLU A 412 21.54 -48.16 -37.39
CA GLU A 412 22.75 -47.69 -38.11
C GLU A 412 22.64 -46.23 -38.53
N ASN A 413 23.59 -45.40 -38.09
CA ASN A 413 23.82 -44.04 -38.60
C ASN A 413 25.23 -44.00 -39.20
N TYR A 414 25.35 -43.58 -40.45
CA TYR A 414 26.65 -43.41 -41.12
C TYR A 414 26.96 -41.91 -41.19
N LEU A 415 27.89 -41.48 -40.33
CA LEU A 415 28.43 -40.13 -40.36
C LEU A 415 29.60 -40.11 -41.35
N ARG A 416 29.49 -39.29 -42.40
CA ARG A 416 30.62 -39.00 -43.29
C ARG A 416 31.00 -37.53 -43.12
N ASP A 417 32.10 -37.30 -42.42
CA ASP A 417 32.74 -36.00 -42.39
C ASP A 417 33.70 -35.89 -43.57
N HIS A 418 33.47 -34.90 -44.44
CA HIS A 418 34.43 -34.57 -45.49
C HIS A 418 35.00 -33.18 -45.25
N TYR A 419 36.31 -33.15 -45.03
CA TYR A 419 37.08 -31.94 -44.84
C TYR A 419 38.01 -31.74 -46.02
N GLU A 420 37.90 -30.59 -46.69
CA GLU A 420 38.79 -30.24 -47.78
C GLU A 420 39.33 -28.81 -47.56
N ARG A 421 40.66 -28.69 -47.71
CA ARG A 421 41.39 -27.43 -47.58
C ARG A 421 42.15 -27.18 -48.87
N ALA A 422 41.81 -26.10 -49.55
CA ALA A 422 42.50 -25.68 -50.75
C ALA A 422 43.11 -24.28 -50.56
N LEU A 423 44.31 -24.09 -51.10
CA LEU A 423 44.92 -22.77 -51.21
C LEU A 423 44.32 -22.09 -52.44
N SER A 424 43.61 -20.98 -52.24
CA SER A 424 43.00 -20.23 -53.34
C SER A 424 43.95 -19.11 -53.77
N ASN A 425 44.50 -19.23 -54.97
CA ASN A 425 45.47 -18.26 -55.51
C ASN A 425 44.81 -17.01 -56.13
N ASP A 426 43.47 -16.94 -56.11
CA ASP A 426 42.68 -15.92 -56.83
C ASP A 426 41.99 -14.92 -55.88
N ILE A 427 42.37 -14.88 -54.61
CA ILE A 427 41.83 -13.92 -53.64
C ILE A 427 42.68 -12.65 -53.63
N TYR A 428 42.09 -11.52 -53.99
CA TYR A 428 42.71 -10.19 -53.92
C TYR A 428 42.33 -9.49 -52.62
N ARG A 429 43.27 -8.73 -52.05
CA ARG A 429 43.05 -7.94 -50.84
C ARG A 429 42.31 -6.65 -51.21
N LEU A 430 41.07 -6.46 -50.73
CA LEU A 430 40.25 -5.30 -51.13
C LEU A 430 40.47 -4.06 -50.24
N ASP A 431 40.86 -4.21 -48.97
CA ASP A 431 40.66 -3.13 -47.98
C ASP A 431 41.91 -2.57 -47.30
N VAL A 432 43.13 -2.94 -47.71
CA VAL A 432 44.36 -2.37 -47.08
C VAL A 432 45.42 -2.06 -48.14
N ALA A 433 45.51 -0.80 -48.55
CA ALA A 433 46.60 -0.29 -49.38
C ALA A 433 47.74 0.25 -48.49
N ILE A 434 48.98 -0.14 -48.78
CA ILE A 434 50.17 0.33 -48.07
C ILE A 434 50.84 1.43 -48.89
N LEU A 435 51.24 2.54 -48.24
CA LEU A 435 51.85 3.69 -48.91
C LEU A 435 53.16 3.27 -49.61
N GLY A 436 53.16 3.30 -50.95
CA GLY A 436 54.28 2.87 -51.80
C GLY A 436 53.97 1.70 -52.74
N GLU A 437 52.79 1.09 -52.65
CA GLU A 437 52.33 0.07 -53.62
C GLU A 437 51.95 0.72 -54.97
N THR A 438 52.46 0.18 -56.07
CA THR A 438 52.32 0.76 -57.41
C THR A 438 51.19 0.16 -58.26
N GLU A 439 50.59 -0.95 -57.82
CA GLU A 439 49.48 -1.61 -58.54
C GLU A 439 48.25 -1.78 -57.62
N PRO A 440 47.01 -1.53 -58.13
CA PRO A 440 45.82 -1.41 -57.30
C PRO A 440 45.26 -2.72 -56.71
N HIS A 441 45.78 -3.90 -57.11
CA HIS A 441 45.26 -5.21 -56.67
C HIS A 441 46.38 -6.23 -56.41
N THR A 442 46.96 -6.24 -55.21
CA THR A 442 47.97 -7.23 -54.81
C THR A 442 47.31 -8.59 -54.49
N LYS A 443 47.71 -9.66 -55.19
CA LYS A 443 47.25 -11.04 -54.92
C LYS A 443 47.68 -11.49 -53.52
N ASN A 444 46.75 -12.04 -52.73
CA ASN A 444 47.04 -12.54 -51.38
C ASN A 444 47.33 -14.05 -51.42
N TYR A 445 48.61 -14.43 -51.44
CA TYR A 445 49.05 -15.82 -51.57
C TYR A 445 48.79 -16.72 -50.33
N ASN A 446 48.24 -16.16 -49.24
CA ASN A 446 48.01 -16.90 -47.98
C ASN A 446 46.51 -17.14 -47.67
N GLY A 447 45.61 -16.89 -48.62
CA GLY A 447 44.19 -17.15 -48.47
C GLY A 447 43.88 -18.65 -48.45
N ILE A 448 43.62 -19.20 -47.26
CA ILE A 448 43.19 -20.59 -47.08
C ILE A 448 41.66 -20.62 -47.17
N TYR A 449 41.13 -21.42 -48.09
CA TYR A 449 39.69 -21.67 -48.21
C TYR A 449 39.40 -23.07 -47.68
N GLU A 450 38.64 -23.16 -46.60
CA GLU A 450 38.21 -24.42 -45.97
C GLU A 450 36.72 -24.62 -46.18
N ARG A 451 36.34 -25.82 -46.67
CA ARG A 451 34.94 -26.28 -46.69
C ARG A 451 34.83 -27.53 -45.84
N SER A 452 33.94 -27.47 -44.86
CA SER A 452 33.51 -28.63 -44.08
C SER A 452 32.08 -28.96 -44.48
N HIS A 453 31.86 -30.18 -44.95
CA HIS A 453 30.53 -30.69 -45.25
C HIS A 453 30.24 -31.88 -44.33
N GLN A 454 29.23 -31.72 -43.48
CA GLN A 454 28.66 -32.82 -42.71
C GLN A 454 27.36 -33.26 -43.38
N TRP A 455 27.30 -34.52 -43.78
CA TRP A 455 26.08 -35.12 -44.32
C TRP A 455 25.65 -36.29 -43.45
N ASN A 456 24.43 -36.17 -42.91
CA ASN A 456 23.75 -37.24 -42.19
C ASN A 456 22.75 -37.90 -43.15
N ASN A 457 22.95 -39.17 -43.47
CA ASN A 457 21.93 -39.97 -44.15
C ASN A 457 21.36 -40.98 -43.15
N LEU A 458 20.15 -40.70 -42.67
CA LEU A 458 19.34 -41.70 -41.99
C LEU A 458 18.91 -42.73 -43.04
N LYS A 459 19.25 -44.01 -42.83
CA LYS A 459 18.75 -45.11 -43.66
C LYS A 459 17.22 -45.08 -43.54
N THR A 460 16.52 -44.64 -44.59
CA THR A 460 15.06 -44.56 -44.57
C THR A 460 14.50 -45.97 -44.31
N LEU A 461 13.52 -46.08 -43.40
CA LEU A 461 12.87 -47.34 -43.02
C LEU A 461 11.94 -47.88 -44.13
N TYR A 462 12.40 -47.88 -45.38
CA TYR A 462 11.61 -48.28 -46.53
C TYR A 462 12.00 -49.68 -47.02
N PRO A 463 11.02 -50.53 -47.39
CA PRO A 463 9.57 -50.26 -47.37
C PRO A 463 8.95 -50.40 -45.97
N LEU A 464 8.07 -49.46 -45.61
CA LEU A 464 7.22 -49.54 -44.42
C LEU A 464 6.29 -50.76 -44.56
N PRO A 465 6.18 -51.64 -43.55
CA PRO A 465 5.22 -52.74 -43.59
C PRO A 465 3.79 -52.20 -43.71
N GLN A 466 2.98 -52.86 -44.53
CA GLN A 466 1.65 -52.41 -44.95
C GLN A 466 0.66 -52.20 -43.79
N SER A 467 0.95 -52.77 -42.62
CA SER A 467 0.20 -52.58 -41.37
C SER A 467 0.37 -51.21 -40.72
N LEU A 468 1.37 -50.42 -41.13
CA LEU A 468 1.65 -49.08 -40.61
C LEU A 468 1.18 -47.96 -41.55
N LEU A 469 0.65 -48.30 -42.73
CA LEU A 469 -0.03 -47.35 -43.59
C LEU A 469 -1.46 -47.16 -43.05
N PRO A 470 -1.93 -45.92 -42.85
CA PRO A 470 -3.32 -45.69 -42.46
C PRO A 470 -4.26 -46.23 -43.55
N GLU A 471 -5.37 -46.85 -43.17
CA GLU A 471 -6.42 -47.22 -44.12
C GLU A 471 -6.88 -45.96 -44.89
N ASP A 472 -6.86 -46.03 -46.22
CA ASP A 472 -7.19 -44.91 -47.11
C ASP A 472 -8.56 -44.30 -46.78
N LEU A 473 -8.55 -43.15 -46.08
CA LEU A 473 -9.73 -42.33 -45.78
C LEU A 473 -10.47 -41.84 -47.04
N LEU A 474 -9.85 -41.95 -48.22
CA LEU A 474 -10.38 -41.49 -49.50
C LEU A 474 -11.42 -42.43 -50.15
N GLN A 475 -11.54 -43.70 -49.74
CA GLN A 475 -12.56 -44.61 -50.31
C GLN A 475 -13.97 -44.46 -49.70
N LYS A 476 -14.11 -43.85 -48.51
CA LYS A 476 -15.41 -43.69 -47.85
C LYS A 476 -16.26 -42.52 -48.36
N VAL A 477 -15.72 -41.62 -49.18
CA VAL A 477 -16.46 -40.44 -49.69
C VAL A 477 -17.17 -40.72 -51.02
N MET A 478 -16.95 -41.87 -51.67
CA MET A 478 -17.63 -42.24 -52.93
C MET A 478 -18.65 -43.38 -52.84
N THR A 479 -19.06 -43.79 -51.63
CA THR A 479 -20.19 -44.72 -51.46
C THR A 479 -21.06 -44.35 -50.25
N LYS A 480 -21.82 -43.26 -50.39
CA LYS A 480 -23.24 -43.18 -50.01
C LYS A 480 -23.87 -41.87 -50.45
#